data_AF-A0A2I1HN00-F1
#
_entry.id   AF-A0A2I1HN00-F1
#
_cell.length_a   1.000
_cell.length_b   1.000
_cell.length_c   1.000
_cell.angle_alpha   90.00
_cell.angle_beta   90.00
_cell.angle_gamma   90.00
#
_symmetry.space_group_name_H-M   'P 1'
#
loop_
_entity.id
_entity.type
_entity.pdbx_description
1 polymer ?
#
loop_
_entity_poly.entity_id
_entity_poly.type
_entity_poly.pdbx_seq_one_letter_code
_entity_poly.pdbx_strand_id
1 'polypeptide(L)'
;MVCDLLKPDAKEALDLLRSVFLGLFDFVQIHDNEERRLADYLTAEGVLMRENENFSYRMSSIFVDGLIRRRVIPVLYKSRPTVQVPKTSDGFLKILDVLIEAVRCFDKTIIRNAFYRSFKTALV
;
A
#
# COMPACT_ATOMS: atom_id res chain seq x y z
N MET A 1 -14.66 8.78 -6.38
CA MET A 1 -13.27 8.56 -5.90
C MET A 1 -13.13 8.51 -4.38
N VAL A 2 -12.68 9.54 -3.62
CA VAL A 2 -12.28 9.32 -2.20
C VAL A 2 -13.38 8.72 -1.32
N CYS A 3 -14.61 9.23 -1.41
CA CYS A 3 -15.74 8.68 -0.65
C CYS A 3 -16.09 7.25 -1.07
N ASP A 4 -15.91 6.92 -2.36
CA ASP A 4 -16.17 5.58 -2.89
C ASP A 4 -15.11 4.58 -2.43
N LEU A 5 -13.84 5.01 -2.40
CA LEU A 5 -12.73 4.22 -1.87
C LEU A 5 -12.86 3.93 -0.37
N LEU A 6 -13.63 4.72 0.38
CA LEU A 6 -13.87 4.47 1.81
C LEU A 6 -14.97 3.43 2.06
N LYS A 7 -15.69 2.98 1.03
CA LYS A 7 -16.74 1.95 1.16
C LYS A 7 -16.10 0.58 1.41
N PRO A 8 -16.77 -0.31 2.17
CA PRO A 8 -16.26 -1.67 2.43
C PRO A 8 -15.94 -2.45 1.15
N ASP A 9 -16.73 -2.27 0.10
CA ASP A 9 -16.58 -2.99 -1.18
C ASP A 9 -15.28 -2.64 -1.92
N ALA A 10 -14.67 -1.49 -1.62
CA ALA A 10 -13.39 -1.08 -2.20
C ALA A 10 -12.16 -1.72 -1.50
N LYS A 11 -12.37 -2.53 -0.45
CA LYS A 11 -11.29 -3.04 0.41
C LYS A 11 -10.25 -3.87 -0.35
N GLU A 12 -10.70 -4.79 -1.20
CA GLU A 12 -9.80 -5.67 -1.98
C GLU A 12 -8.99 -4.86 -3.00
N ALA A 13 -9.65 -3.94 -3.70
CA ALA A 13 -8.98 -3.03 -4.63
C ALA A 13 -7.94 -2.16 -3.92
N LEU A 14 -8.24 -1.68 -2.71
CA LEU A 14 -7.28 -0.92 -1.91
C LEU A 14 -6.14 -1.76 -1.35
N ASP A 15 -6.35 -3.04 -1.08
CA ASP A 15 -5.24 -3.95 -0.72
C ASP A 15 -4.30 -4.14 -1.91
N LEU A 16 -4.84 -4.30 -3.12
CA LEU A 16 -4.03 -4.32 -4.35
C LEU A 16 -3.26 -3.00 -4.51
N LEU A 17 -3.96 -1.86 -4.44
CA LEU A 17 -3.36 -0.53 -4.54
C LEU A 17 -2.20 -0.35 -3.56
N ARG A 18 -2.43 -0.66 -2.29
CA ARG A 18 -1.43 -0.49 -1.23
C ARG A 18 -0.24 -1.42 -1.38
N SER A 19 -0.46 -2.60 -1.93
CA SER A 19 0.56 -3.63 -2.02
C SER A 19 1.38 -3.54 -3.32
N VAL A 20 0.87 -2.92 -4.39
CA VAL A 20 1.52 -2.85 -5.71
C VAL A 20 1.91 -1.42 -6.09
N PHE A 21 1.02 -0.45 -5.87
CA PHE A 21 1.08 0.84 -6.57
C PHE A 21 1.40 2.04 -5.69
N LEU A 22 1.16 1.98 -4.37
CA LEU A 22 1.41 3.13 -3.50
C LEU A 22 2.89 3.51 -3.51
N GLY A 23 3.15 4.79 -3.82
CA GLY A 23 4.50 5.32 -3.95
C GLY A 23 5.26 4.86 -5.20
N LEU A 24 4.64 4.08 -6.08
CA LEU A 24 5.19 3.66 -7.37
C LEU A 24 4.46 4.38 -8.51
N PHE A 25 5.21 5.03 -9.39
CA PHE A 25 4.66 5.82 -10.49
C PHE A 25 4.92 5.22 -11.88
N ASP A 26 5.64 4.10 -11.93
CA ASP A 26 5.87 3.35 -13.15
C ASP A 26 4.76 2.35 -13.43
N PHE A 27 4.76 1.85 -14.67
CA PHE A 27 3.84 0.85 -15.14
C PHE A 27 4.13 -0.54 -14.54
N VAL A 28 3.07 -1.19 -14.06
CA VAL A 28 3.10 -2.56 -13.55
C VAL A 28 2.15 -3.40 -14.37
N GLN A 29 2.69 -4.48 -14.95
CA GLN A 29 1.90 -5.46 -15.65
C GLN A 29 1.23 -6.41 -14.66
N ILE A 30 -0.09 -6.58 -14.77
CA ILE A 30 -0.86 -7.53 -13.95
C ILE A 30 -1.26 -8.72 -14.81
N HIS A 31 -0.92 -9.92 -14.34
CA HIS A 31 -1.23 -11.18 -15.04
C HIS A 31 -2.47 -11.90 -14.47
N ASP A 32 -2.73 -11.75 -13.17
CA ASP A 32 -3.87 -12.37 -12.51
C ASP A 32 -5.18 -11.69 -12.90
N ASN A 33 -6.21 -12.48 -13.19
CA ASN A 33 -7.49 -11.96 -13.69
C ASN A 33 -8.29 -11.22 -12.61
N GLU A 34 -8.22 -11.64 -11.34
CA GLU A 34 -8.89 -10.94 -10.25
C GLU A 34 -8.16 -9.64 -9.93
N GLU A 35 -6.83 -9.64 -9.87
CA GLU A 35 -6.05 -8.40 -9.71
C GLU A 35 -6.32 -7.42 -10.87
N ARG A 36 -6.51 -7.90 -12.10
CA ARG A 36 -6.92 -7.05 -13.24
C ARG A 36 -8.29 -6.42 -13.01
N ARG A 37 -9.29 -7.20 -12.58
CA ARG A 37 -10.63 -6.69 -12.26
C ARG A 37 -10.56 -5.58 -11.20
N LEU A 38 -9.75 -5.78 -10.16
CA LEU A 38 -9.52 -4.78 -9.12
C LEU A 38 -8.78 -3.53 -9.66
N ALA A 39 -7.80 -3.70 -10.55
CA ALA A 39 -7.09 -2.59 -11.18
C ALA A 39 -7.96 -1.80 -12.16
N ASP A 40 -8.83 -2.46 -12.90
CA ASP A 40 -9.83 -1.83 -13.77
C ASP A 40 -10.84 -1.02 -12.94
N TYR A 41 -11.28 -1.53 -11.78
CA TYR A 41 -12.09 -0.76 -10.82
C TYR A 41 -11.37 0.51 -10.36
N LEU A 42 -10.10 0.40 -9.95
CA LEU A 42 -9.30 1.57 -9.55
C LEU A 42 -9.08 2.55 -10.71
N THR A 43 -9.02 2.05 -11.95
CA THR A 43 -8.92 2.88 -13.15
C THR A 43 -10.23 3.67 -13.38
N ALA A 44 -11.39 3.02 -13.22
CA ALA A 44 -12.70 3.67 -13.29
C ALA A 44 -12.88 4.75 -12.20
N GLU A 45 -12.30 4.54 -11.02
CA GLU A 45 -12.26 5.55 -9.93
C GLU A 45 -11.26 6.69 -10.19
N GLY A 46 -10.47 6.64 -11.27
CA GLY A 46 -9.44 7.63 -11.60
C GLY A 46 -8.16 7.52 -10.75
N VAL A 47 -8.01 6.41 -10.02
CA VAL A 47 -6.84 6.14 -9.18
C VAL A 47 -5.67 5.66 -10.02
N LEU A 48 -5.94 4.70 -10.90
CA LEU A 48 -4.96 4.17 -11.84
C LEU A 48 -5.23 4.68 -13.24
N MET A 49 -4.20 4.60 -14.08
CA MET A 49 -4.34 4.68 -15.53
C MET A 49 -3.82 3.39 -16.15
N ARG A 50 -4.52 2.93 -17.17
CA ARG A 50 -4.18 1.72 -17.91
C ARG A 50 -3.53 2.09 -19.24
N GLU A 51 -2.52 1.32 -19.62
CA GLU A 51 -1.99 1.30 -20.98
C GLU A 51 -2.73 0.24 -21.81
N ASN A 52 -3.16 0.63 -23.01
CA ASN A 52 -4.23 -0.04 -23.74
C ASN A 52 -3.98 -1.53 -24.04
N GLU A 53 -2.73 -1.95 -24.28
CA GLU A 53 -2.48 -3.24 -24.93
C GLU A 53 -1.99 -4.35 -23.99
N ASN A 54 -1.41 -4.03 -22.83
CA ASN A 54 -0.65 -5.00 -22.04
C ASN A 54 -1.17 -5.29 -20.62
N PHE A 55 -2.39 -4.83 -20.27
CA PHE A 55 -2.90 -4.86 -18.89
C PHE A 55 -1.87 -4.29 -17.91
N SER A 56 -1.28 -3.18 -18.33
CA SER A 56 -0.26 -2.46 -17.59
C SER A 56 -0.90 -1.23 -16.98
N TYR A 57 -0.68 -1.03 -15.68
CA TYR A 57 -1.32 0.02 -14.91
C TYR A 57 -0.27 0.85 -14.19
N ARG A 58 -0.55 2.12 -13.95
CA ARG A 58 0.22 2.95 -13.02
C ARG A 58 -0.68 3.91 -12.27
N MET A 59 -0.17 4.52 -11.22
CA MET A 59 -0.86 5.61 -10.55
C MET A 59 -1.18 6.73 -11.56
N SER A 60 -2.41 7.26 -11.52
CA SER A 60 -2.84 8.32 -12.45
C SER A 60 -2.05 9.62 -12.24
N SER A 61 -1.67 9.94 -10.99
CA SER A 61 -0.75 11.04 -10.68
C SER A 61 -0.14 10.93 -9.28
N ILE A 62 0.97 11.65 -9.06
CA ILE A 62 1.58 11.86 -7.73
C ILE A 62 0.61 12.52 -6.74
N PHE A 63 -0.30 13.37 -7.21
CA PHE A 63 -1.29 14.03 -6.37
C PHE A 63 -2.36 13.06 -5.87
N VAL A 64 -2.82 12.15 -6.74
CA VAL A 64 -3.79 11.11 -6.38
C VAL A 64 -3.20 10.15 -5.36
N ASP A 65 -1.95 9.70 -5.56
CA ASP A 65 -1.25 8.88 -4.58
C ASP A 65 -1.10 9.60 -3.23
N GLY A 66 -0.70 10.88 -3.24
CA GLY A 66 -0.63 11.69 -2.02
C GLY A 66 -1.98 11.86 -1.32
N LEU A 67 -3.06 12.03 -2.09
CA LEU A 67 -4.42 12.14 -1.57
C LEU A 67 -4.86 10.83 -0.90
N ILE A 68 -4.63 9.69 -1.55
CA ILE A 68 -4.98 8.35 -1.03
C ILE A 68 -4.19 8.07 0.24
N ARG A 69 -2.88 8.29 0.24
CA ARG A 69 -2.01 8.08 1.41
C ARG A 69 -2.43 8.92 2.61
N ARG A 70 -2.99 10.12 2.39
CA ARG A 70 -3.41 11.04 3.47
C ARG A 70 -4.86 10.86 3.91
N ARG A 71 -5.77 10.52 3.00
CA ARG A 71 -7.23 10.56 3.25
C ARG A 71 -7.90 9.20 3.27
N VAL A 72 -7.35 8.20 2.59
CA VAL A 72 -7.96 6.87 2.46
C VAL A 72 -7.24 5.86 3.35
N ILE A 73 -5.92 5.74 3.19
CA ILE A 73 -5.14 4.72 3.91
C ILE A 73 -5.28 4.82 5.44
N PRO A 74 -5.14 6.00 6.08
CA PRO A 74 -5.22 6.08 7.54
C PRO A 74 -6.60 5.77 8.11
N VAL A 75 -7.65 5.92 7.30
CA VAL A 75 -9.04 5.67 7.73
C VAL A 75 -9.33 4.18 7.74
N LEU A 76 -8.87 3.46 6.70
CA LEU A 76 -9.16 2.04 6.51
C LEU A 76 -8.13 1.11 7.16
N TYR A 77 -6.87 1.53 7.20
CA TYR A 77 -5.76 0.77 7.77
C TYR A 77 -5.32 1.46 9.07
N LYS A 78 -6.06 1.19 10.15
CA LYS A 78 -5.81 1.77 11.47
C LYS A 78 -4.63 1.12 12.22
N SER A 79 -3.68 0.53 11.50
CA SER A 79 -2.46 -0.01 12.07
C SER A 79 -1.61 1.13 12.62
N ARG A 80 -1.69 1.34 13.94
CA ARG A 80 -0.87 2.30 14.66
C ARG A 80 -0.43 1.69 15.98
N PRO A 81 0.78 2.01 16.46
CA PRO A 81 1.15 1.69 17.83
C PRO A 81 0.14 2.33 18.78
N THR A 82 -0.49 1.52 19.63
CA THR A 82 -1.39 2.00 20.70
C THR A 82 -0.65 2.18 22.02
N VAL A 83 0.57 1.64 22.11
CA VAL A 83 1.44 1.74 23.27
C VAL A 83 2.41 2.92 23.13
N GLN A 84 2.81 3.49 24.27
CA GLN A 84 3.87 4.49 24.28
C GLN A 84 5.19 3.88 23.80
N VAL A 85 6.04 4.73 23.22
CA VAL A 85 7.37 4.32 22.73
C VAL A 85 8.17 3.68 23.88
N PRO A 86 8.55 2.39 23.79
CA PRO A 86 9.27 1.71 24.85
C PRO A 86 10.61 2.38 25.18
N LYS A 87 10.78 2.75 26.46
CA LYS A 87 12.00 3.41 26.96
C LYS A 87 12.54 2.71 28.21
N THR A 88 13.84 2.84 28.43
CA THR A 88 14.51 2.48 29.68
C THR A 88 14.14 3.49 30.77
N SER A 89 14.45 3.17 32.03
CA SER A 89 14.31 4.10 33.16
C SER A 89 15.02 5.43 32.89
N ASP A 90 16.14 5.37 32.18
CA ASP A 90 17.01 6.52 31.90
C ASP A 90 16.58 7.28 30.63
N GLY A 91 15.44 6.90 30.03
CA GLY A 91 14.84 7.59 28.88
C GLY A 91 15.35 7.18 27.50
N PHE A 92 16.30 6.25 27.42
CA PHE A 92 16.77 5.69 26.14
C PHE A 92 15.75 4.73 25.53
N LEU A 93 15.78 4.55 24.20
CA LEU A 93 14.89 3.61 23.53
C LEU A 93 15.24 2.16 23.85
N LYS A 94 14.23 1.37 24.22
CA LYS A 94 14.37 -0.09 24.26
C LYS A 94 14.19 -0.63 22.84
N ILE A 95 15.29 -0.71 22.09
CA ILE A 95 15.28 -0.99 20.65
C ILE A 95 14.49 -2.26 20.31
N LEU A 96 14.71 -3.36 21.04
CA LEU A 96 14.00 -4.62 20.79
C LEU A 96 12.49 -4.49 20.99
N ASP A 97 12.06 -3.84 22.08
CA ASP A 97 10.65 -3.62 22.35
C ASP A 97 10.02 -2.70 21.30
N VAL A 98 10.72 -1.64 20.89
CA VAL A 98 10.31 -0.75 19.81
C VAL A 98 10.11 -1.54 18.51
N LEU A 99 11.04 -2.43 18.17
CA LEU A 99 10.94 -3.26 16.97
C LEU A 99 9.76 -4.23 17.06
N ILE A 100 9.54 -4.87 18.21
CA ILE A 100 8.39 -5.77 18.44
C ILE A 100 7.08 -5.02 18.22
N GLU A 101 6.92 -3.83 18.80
CA GLU A 101 5.69 -3.05 18.65
C GLU A 101 5.51 -2.51 17.22
N ALA A 102 6.60 -2.11 16.56
CA ALA A 102 6.55 -1.69 15.16
C ALA A 102 6.11 -2.85 14.25
N VAL A 103 6.68 -4.06 14.43
CA VAL A 103 6.32 -5.28 13.67
C VAL A 103 4.85 -5.65 13.82
N ARG A 104 4.24 -5.42 14.98
CA ARG A 104 2.79 -5.63 15.17
C ARG A 104 1.92 -4.68 14.35
N CYS A 105 2.42 -3.50 14.04
CA CYS A 105 1.70 -2.48 13.29
C CYS A 105 1.95 -2.56 11.78
N PHE A 106 3.04 -3.21 11.36
CA PHE A 106 3.33 -3.38 9.94
C PHE A 106 2.33 -4.31 9.25
N ASP A 107 2.10 -4.02 7.99
CA ASP A 107 1.34 -4.92 7.15
C ASP A 107 2.17 -6.14 6.76
N LYS A 108 1.79 -7.29 7.34
CA LYS A 108 2.50 -8.56 7.11
C LYS A 108 2.39 -9.05 5.67
N THR A 109 1.32 -8.72 4.96
CA THR A 109 1.16 -9.09 3.55
C THR A 109 2.13 -8.30 2.68
N ILE A 110 2.31 -7.00 2.94
CA ILE A 110 3.33 -6.18 2.27
C ILE A 110 4.73 -6.73 2.57
N ILE A 111 5.05 -7.03 3.84
CA ILE A 111 6.36 -7.60 4.21
C ILE A 111 6.61 -8.93 3.48
N ARG A 112 5.62 -9.84 3.50
CA ARG A 112 5.72 -11.15 2.84
C ARG A 112 5.96 -11.01 1.33
N ASN A 113 5.28 -10.05 0.69
CA ASN A 113 5.37 -9.83 -0.75
C ASN A 113 6.56 -8.94 -1.15
N ALA A 114 7.33 -8.42 -0.19
CA ALA A 114 8.43 -7.49 -0.47
C ALA A 114 9.49 -8.11 -1.38
N PHE A 115 9.74 -9.41 -1.30
CA PHE A 115 10.67 -10.09 -2.20
C PHE A 115 10.25 -9.99 -3.67
N TYR A 116 8.97 -10.25 -3.97
CA TYR A 116 8.44 -10.20 -5.34
C TYR A 116 8.23 -8.78 -5.86
N ARG A 117 8.12 -7.80 -4.96
CA ARG A 117 7.70 -6.42 -5.28
C ARG A 117 8.77 -5.38 -4.98
N SER A 118 9.96 -5.80 -4.54
CA SER A 118 11.10 -4.92 -4.36
C SER A 118 11.71 -4.60 -5.72
N PHE A 119 11.67 -3.33 -6.10
CA PHE A 119 12.33 -2.79 -7.31
C PHE A 119 13.86 -2.86 -7.24
N LYS A 120 14.42 -3.25 -6.08
CA LYS A 120 15.84 -3.53 -5.91
C LYS A 120 16.08 -5.03 -6.02
N THR A 121 16.09 -5.53 -7.25
CA THR A 121 16.70 -6.83 -7.54
C THR A 121 18.16 -6.56 -7.85
N ALA A 122 19.08 -7.11 -7.06
CA ALA A 122 20.48 -7.11 -7.45
C ALA A 122 20.61 -8.00 -8.70
N LEU A 123 20.98 -7.40 -9.84
CA LEU A 123 21.38 -8.16 -11.01
C LEU A 123 22.71 -8.82 -10.65
N VAL A 124 22.71 -10.15 -10.49
CA VAL A 124 23.91 -10.97 -10.32
C VAL A 124 24.43 -11.37 -11.69
#